data_AF-A0A0C3PS39-F1
#
_entry.id   AF-A0A0C3PS39-F1
#
_cell.length_a   1.000
_cell.length_b   1.000
_cell.length_c   1.000
_cell.angle_alpha   90.00
_cell.angle_beta   90.00
_cell.angle_gamma   90.00
#
_symmetry.space_group_name_H-M   'P 1'
#
loop_
_entity.id
_entity.type
_entity.pdbx_description
1 polymer ?
#
loop_
_entity_poly.entity_id
_entity_poly.type
_entity_poly.pdbx_seq_one_letter_code
_entity_poly.pdbx_strand_id
1 'polypeptide(L)'
;MKLPSPKTILLAALASTGVLGFESVEDAARIARTLVQSESIGTLSTTFPEGHALAGESLGLIEYYAPCHNNGSLAVLFFGISLNGKNILASSNHSATFSLQAPPSRSAATKPRLAMMGTFEIFGDKYPQGDELRRCYLKSHPDAWWTPGSHGEGVHGATWARFDPQTIYFVGGFGGAHYIGYIPIDLYRRAVPREAEPDSFERLRIESDK
;
A
#
# COMPACT_ATOMS: atom_id res chain seq x y z
N MET A 1 -34.97 -68.08 -23.29
CA MET A 1 -34.17 -67.19 -22.43
C MET A 1 -33.20 -66.42 -23.32
N LYS A 2 -33.36 -65.09 -23.44
CA LYS A 2 -32.52 -64.21 -24.27
C LYS A 2 -31.74 -63.30 -23.31
N LEU A 3 -30.40 -63.37 -23.30
CA LEU A 3 -29.57 -62.40 -22.59
C LEU A 3 -29.48 -61.09 -23.40
N PRO A 4 -29.55 -59.90 -22.78
CA PRO A 4 -29.27 -58.65 -23.46
C PRO A 4 -27.77 -58.34 -23.48
N SER A 5 -27.30 -57.74 -24.58
CA SER A 5 -25.91 -57.33 -24.81
C SER A 5 -25.48 -56.16 -23.91
N PRO A 6 -24.20 -56.08 -23.50
CA PRO A 6 -23.69 -54.94 -22.77
C PRO A 6 -23.58 -53.71 -23.70
N LYS A 7 -24.24 -52.62 -23.32
CA LYS A 7 -24.02 -51.29 -23.93
C LYS A 7 -22.74 -50.70 -23.33
N THR A 8 -21.72 -50.54 -24.16
CA THR A 8 -20.50 -49.79 -23.82
C THR A 8 -20.85 -48.32 -23.60
N ILE A 9 -20.73 -47.85 -22.36
CA ILE A 9 -20.80 -46.42 -22.03
C ILE A 9 -19.39 -45.86 -22.19
N LEU A 10 -19.18 -45.02 -23.21
CA LEU A 10 -17.94 -44.29 -23.40
C LEU A 10 -17.98 -43.03 -22.53
N LEU A 11 -17.25 -43.03 -21.40
CA LEU A 11 -17.02 -41.83 -20.60
C LEU A 11 -16.00 -40.95 -21.33
N ALA A 12 -16.45 -39.86 -21.94
CA ALA A 12 -15.56 -38.80 -22.41
C ALA A 12 -15.04 -38.02 -21.20
N ALA A 13 -13.79 -38.29 -20.78
CA ALA A 13 -13.10 -37.47 -19.80
C ALA A 13 -12.72 -36.14 -20.46
N LEU A 14 -13.47 -35.07 -20.18
CA LEU A 14 -12.99 -33.71 -20.43
C LEU A 14 -11.82 -33.45 -19.46
N ALA A 15 -10.60 -33.56 -19.96
CA ALA A 15 -9.44 -33.04 -19.27
C ALA A 15 -9.50 -31.51 -19.30
N SER A 16 -10.00 -30.90 -18.23
CA SER A 16 -9.87 -29.47 -17.98
C SER A 16 -8.39 -29.16 -17.86
N THR A 17 -7.75 -28.70 -18.92
CA THR A 17 -6.39 -28.14 -18.85
C THR A 17 -6.51 -26.81 -18.10
N GLY A 18 -6.36 -26.86 -16.78
CA GLY A 18 -6.24 -25.67 -15.96
C GLY A 18 -5.02 -24.89 -16.41
N VAL A 19 -5.23 -23.73 -17.02
CA VAL A 19 -4.15 -22.77 -17.25
C VAL A 19 -3.77 -22.23 -15.87
N LEU A 20 -2.61 -22.64 -15.35
CA LEU A 20 -1.99 -21.99 -14.19
C LEU A 20 -1.61 -20.57 -14.64
N GLY A 21 -2.48 -19.59 -14.35
CA GLY A 21 -2.22 -18.19 -14.63
C GLY A 21 -1.16 -17.65 -13.68
N PHE A 22 -0.05 -17.17 -14.21
CA PHE A 22 0.92 -16.38 -13.46
C PHE A 22 0.40 -14.95 -13.30
N GLU A 23 0.62 -14.36 -12.12
CA GLU A 23 0.33 -12.97 -11.83
C GLU A 23 1.20 -12.07 -12.73
N SER A 24 0.53 -11.30 -13.58
CA SER A 24 1.19 -10.34 -14.47
C SER A 24 1.64 -9.09 -13.71
N VAL A 25 2.48 -8.26 -14.33
CA VAL A 25 2.83 -6.94 -13.76
C VAL A 25 1.60 -6.02 -13.67
N GLU A 26 0.63 -6.19 -14.57
CA GLU A 26 -0.67 -5.51 -14.53
C GLU A 26 -1.52 -5.96 -13.35
N ASP A 27 -1.51 -7.25 -13.01
CA ASP A 27 -2.14 -7.77 -11.79
C ASP A 27 -1.46 -7.21 -10.55
N ALA A 28 -0.13 -7.24 -10.51
CA ALA A 28 0.65 -6.67 -9.41
C ALA A 28 0.35 -5.18 -9.20
N ALA A 29 0.23 -4.40 -10.28
CA ALA A 29 -0.15 -2.99 -10.20
C ALA A 29 -1.55 -2.79 -9.60
N ARG A 30 -2.54 -3.60 -10.01
CA ARG A 30 -3.89 -3.56 -9.43
C ARG A 30 -3.89 -3.96 -7.96
N ILE A 31 -3.17 -5.02 -7.59
CA ILE A 31 -3.08 -5.50 -6.20
C ILE A 31 -2.38 -4.45 -5.32
N ALA A 32 -1.28 -3.85 -5.81
CA ALA A 32 -0.59 -2.77 -5.11
C ALA A 32 -1.52 -1.57 -4.86
N ARG A 33 -2.34 -1.19 -5.84
CA ARG A 33 -3.34 -0.14 -5.69
C ARG A 33 -4.45 -0.50 -4.72
N THR A 34 -4.90 -1.76 -4.71
CA THR A 34 -5.85 -2.25 -3.70
C THR A 34 -5.26 -2.21 -2.30
N LEU A 35 -4.00 -2.62 -2.13
CA LEU A 35 -3.33 -2.60 -0.84
C LEU A 35 -3.18 -1.18 -0.28
N VAL A 36 -2.80 -0.23 -1.13
CA VAL A 36 -2.73 1.20 -0.76
C VAL A 36 -4.10 1.74 -0.33
N GLN A 37 -5.18 1.23 -0.94
CA GLN A 37 -6.56 1.63 -0.62
C GLN A 37 -7.10 0.97 0.65
N SER A 38 -6.67 -0.26 0.98
CA SER A 38 -7.15 -1.03 2.14
C SER A 38 -6.42 -0.70 3.43
N GLU A 39 -5.15 -0.29 3.33
CA GLU A 39 -4.35 0.12 4.47
C GLU A 39 -4.33 1.66 4.61
N SER A 40 -3.95 2.11 5.80
CA SER A 40 -3.78 3.53 6.12
C SER A 40 -2.53 3.81 6.97
N ILE A 41 -1.79 2.77 7.35
CA ILE A 41 -0.55 2.86 8.12
C ILE A 41 0.53 2.09 7.36
N GLY A 42 1.70 2.69 7.22
CA GLY A 42 2.86 2.08 6.59
C GLY A 42 4.11 2.26 7.43
N THR A 43 5.18 1.55 7.07
CA THR A 43 6.52 1.84 7.61
C THR A 43 7.21 2.83 6.68
N LEU A 44 7.44 4.04 7.17
CA LEU A 44 8.22 5.07 6.51
C LEU A 44 9.70 4.88 6.85
N SER A 45 10.48 4.58 5.82
CA SER A 45 11.93 4.41 5.90
C SER A 45 12.67 5.59 5.31
N THR A 46 13.62 6.14 6.07
CA THR A 46 14.47 7.28 5.68
C THR A 46 15.93 6.99 6.01
N THR A 47 16.85 7.77 5.44
CA THR A 47 18.29 7.61 5.67
C THR A 47 18.81 8.81 6.46
N PHE A 48 19.67 8.56 7.44
CA PHE A 48 20.34 9.64 8.15
C PHE A 48 21.30 10.40 7.22
N PRO A 49 21.30 11.74 7.26
CA PRO A 49 22.10 12.56 6.36
C PRO A 49 23.60 12.49 6.67
N GLU A 50 24.42 12.95 5.72
CA GLU A 50 25.84 13.16 5.94
C GLU A 50 26.10 14.08 7.15
N GLY A 51 27.19 13.83 7.87
CA GLY A 51 27.54 14.58 9.08
C GLY A 51 26.79 14.16 10.35
N HIS A 52 25.76 13.30 10.25
CA HIS A 52 25.16 12.64 11.42
C HIS A 52 26.02 11.44 11.88
N ALA A 53 26.00 11.12 13.18
CA ALA A 53 26.76 9.98 13.73
C ALA A 53 26.33 8.61 13.16
N LEU A 54 25.11 8.55 12.60
CA LEU A 54 24.54 7.37 11.94
C LEU A 54 24.39 7.58 10.42
N ALA A 55 25.17 8.48 9.80
CA ALA A 55 25.05 8.78 8.38
C ALA A 55 25.03 7.50 7.51
N GLY A 56 24.08 7.42 6.58
CA GLY A 56 23.88 6.25 5.72
C GLY A 56 23.04 5.11 6.33
N GLU A 57 22.84 5.09 7.64
CA GLU A 57 21.92 4.14 8.29
C GLU A 57 20.46 4.46 7.97
N SER A 58 19.62 3.42 7.99
CA SER A 58 18.18 3.56 7.75
C SER A 58 17.39 3.60 9.05
N LEU A 59 16.43 4.51 9.13
CA LEU A 59 15.40 4.55 10.17
C LEU A 59 14.07 4.11 9.56
N GLY A 60 13.39 3.15 10.17
CA GLY A 60 12.02 2.75 9.82
C GLY A 60 11.08 2.94 11.00
N LEU A 61 10.05 3.76 10.83
CA LEU A 61 8.99 3.97 11.83
C LEU A 61 7.63 3.94 11.14
N ILE A 62 6.57 3.69 11.90
CA ILE A 62 5.21 3.79 11.37
C ILE A 62 4.88 5.24 11.02
N GLU A 63 4.09 5.42 9.96
CA GLU A 63 3.55 6.72 9.56
C GLU A 63 2.11 6.52 9.06
N TYR A 64 1.25 7.50 9.36
CA TYR A 64 -0.13 7.51 8.87
C TYR A 64 -0.16 8.08 7.46
N TYR A 65 -0.97 7.48 6.59
CA TYR A 65 -1.23 8.01 5.27
C TYR A 65 -2.70 7.82 4.87
N ALA A 66 -3.16 8.57 3.87
CA ALA A 66 -4.46 8.32 3.27
C ALA A 66 -4.36 8.29 1.73
N PRO A 67 -5.08 7.38 1.05
CA PRO A 67 -5.12 7.25 -0.40
C PRO A 67 -6.06 8.30 -1.04
N CYS A 68 -5.78 9.58 -0.79
CA CYS A 68 -6.62 10.69 -1.23
C CYS A 68 -6.35 11.16 -2.67
N HIS A 69 -5.32 10.61 -3.32
CA HIS A 69 -4.95 10.98 -4.69
C HIS A 69 -5.19 9.83 -5.67
N ASN A 70 -5.86 10.14 -6.79
CA ASN A 70 -6.25 9.14 -7.79
C ASN A 70 -5.08 8.45 -8.51
N ASN A 71 -3.89 9.05 -8.48
CA ASN A 71 -2.67 8.52 -9.10
C ASN A 71 -1.89 7.58 -8.17
N GLY A 72 -2.37 7.33 -6.94
CA GLY A 72 -1.67 6.51 -5.94
C GLY A 72 -0.59 7.25 -5.15
N SER A 73 -0.48 8.57 -5.27
CA SER A 73 0.26 9.38 -4.30
C SER A 73 -0.44 9.33 -2.94
N LEU A 74 0.31 9.49 -1.86
CA LEU A 74 -0.22 9.40 -0.50
C LEU A 74 -0.34 10.80 0.11
N ALA A 75 -1.47 11.05 0.77
CA ALA A 75 -1.61 12.20 1.66
C ALA A 75 -1.02 11.84 3.03
N VAL A 76 -0.16 12.69 3.57
CA VAL A 76 0.55 12.45 4.83
C VAL A 76 0.50 13.70 5.70
N LEU A 77 0.34 13.51 7.01
CA LEU A 77 0.61 14.56 7.99
C LEU A 77 2.10 14.56 8.29
N PHE A 78 2.79 15.59 7.80
CA PHE A 78 4.22 15.72 7.95
C PHE A 78 4.58 16.44 9.26
N PHE A 79 5.49 15.83 10.02
CA PHE A 79 6.02 16.38 11.27
C PHE A 79 7.52 16.65 11.14
N GLY A 80 7.92 17.91 10.96
CA GLY A 80 9.33 18.27 10.85
C GLY A 80 10.15 17.97 12.12
N ILE A 81 9.50 17.80 13.28
CA ILE A 81 10.16 17.44 14.53
C ILE A 81 10.54 15.95 14.61
N SER A 82 9.84 15.08 13.89
CA SER A 82 10.09 13.63 13.92
C SER A 82 11.45 13.31 13.29
N LEU A 83 12.06 12.18 13.67
CA LEU A 83 13.34 11.78 13.08
C LEU A 83 13.23 11.52 11.58
N ASN A 84 12.13 10.89 11.13
CA ASN A 84 11.84 10.73 9.71
C ASN A 84 11.69 12.10 9.02
N GLY A 85 10.97 13.04 9.63
CA GLY A 85 10.80 14.39 9.10
C GLY A 85 12.14 15.14 8.96
N LYS A 86 13.01 15.07 9.96
CA LYS A 86 14.36 15.65 9.91
C LYS A 86 15.21 15.03 8.80
N ASN A 87 15.19 13.71 8.66
CA ASN A 87 15.93 13.01 7.61
C ASN A 87 15.41 13.40 6.21
N ILE A 88 14.09 13.50 6.04
CA ILE A 88 13.47 13.95 4.78
C ILE A 88 13.89 15.38 4.46
N LEU A 89 13.81 16.32 5.40
CA LEU A 89 14.22 17.72 5.20
C LEU A 89 15.72 17.87 4.91
N ALA A 90 16.56 16.96 5.40
CA ALA A 90 17.99 16.95 5.13
C ALA A 90 18.35 16.28 3.79
N SER A 91 17.45 15.49 3.21
CA SER A 91 17.61 14.91 1.87
C SER A 91 17.37 15.97 0.82
N SER A 92 18.29 16.10 -0.15
CA SER A 92 18.20 17.08 -1.24
C SER A 92 16.92 16.98 -2.07
N ASN A 93 16.33 15.78 -2.14
CA ASN A 93 15.11 15.50 -2.89
C ASN A 93 13.94 15.07 -2.00
N HIS A 94 14.06 15.21 -0.68
CA HIS A 94 13.04 14.74 0.28
C HIS A 94 12.66 13.26 0.09
N SER A 95 13.67 12.42 -0.17
CA SER A 95 13.50 11.02 -0.53
C SER A 95 13.09 10.16 0.66
N ALA A 96 12.17 9.21 0.44
CA ALA A 96 11.78 8.22 1.43
C ALA A 96 11.21 6.95 0.78
N THR A 97 11.05 5.90 1.58
CA THR A 97 10.37 4.66 1.16
C THR A 97 9.20 4.33 2.09
N PHE A 98 8.01 4.14 1.53
CA PHE A 98 6.85 3.61 2.24
C PHE A 98 6.74 2.10 1.98
N SER A 99 6.84 1.30 3.04
CA SER A 99 6.60 -0.14 2.98
C SER A 99 5.21 -0.47 3.50
N LEU A 100 4.43 -1.17 2.70
CA LEU A 100 3.06 -1.62 3.01
C LEU A 100 2.95 -3.13 2.88
N GLN A 101 2.10 -3.71 3.70
CA GLN A 101 1.80 -5.14 3.69
C GLN A 101 0.32 -5.34 3.95
N ALA A 102 -0.24 -6.42 3.42
CA ALA A 102 -1.60 -6.81 3.74
C ALA A 102 -1.80 -6.96 5.27
N PRO A 103 -3.06 -6.90 5.75
CA PRO A 103 -3.36 -7.03 7.17
C PRO A 103 -2.74 -8.28 7.80
N PRO A 104 -2.47 -8.24 9.11
CA PRO A 104 -1.92 -9.38 9.84
C PRO A 104 -2.70 -10.67 9.54
N SER A 105 -1.96 -11.73 9.25
CA SER A 105 -2.50 -13.07 9.08
C SER A 105 -1.50 -14.07 9.63
N ARG A 106 -1.95 -15.32 9.87
CA ARG A 106 -1.08 -16.41 10.37
C ARG A 106 0.17 -16.63 9.52
N SER A 107 0.15 -16.23 8.24
CA SER A 107 1.31 -16.30 7.35
C SER A 107 1.46 -15.02 6.53
N ALA A 108 1.86 -13.92 7.19
CA ALA A 108 2.07 -12.62 6.55
C ALA A 108 2.97 -12.68 5.30
N ALA A 109 3.98 -13.55 5.31
CA ALA A 109 4.88 -13.74 4.18
C ALA A 109 4.15 -14.22 2.91
N THR A 110 3.04 -14.94 3.03
CA THR A 110 2.21 -15.40 1.90
C THR A 110 1.32 -14.31 1.31
N LYS A 111 1.29 -13.12 1.90
CA LYS A 111 0.42 -12.03 1.47
C LYS A 111 1.17 -10.97 0.65
N PRO A 112 0.44 -10.20 -0.19
CA PRO A 112 1.01 -9.09 -0.92
C PRO A 112 1.67 -8.07 0.00
N ARG A 113 2.82 -7.57 -0.45
CA ARG A 113 3.56 -6.48 0.19
C ARG A 113 4.33 -5.68 -0.85
N LEU A 114 4.59 -4.43 -0.55
CA LEU A 114 5.27 -3.53 -1.46
C LEU A 114 6.15 -2.52 -0.72
N ALA A 115 7.12 -1.98 -1.44
CA ALA A 115 7.90 -0.82 -1.04
C ALA A 115 7.77 0.24 -2.15
N MET A 116 7.26 1.41 -1.79
CA MET A 116 7.15 2.58 -2.66
C MET A 116 8.31 3.52 -2.37
N MET A 117 9.24 3.66 -3.30
CA MET A 117 10.34 4.62 -3.20
C MET A 117 9.93 5.90 -3.92
N GLY A 118 10.10 7.05 -3.27
CA GLY A 118 9.60 8.31 -3.79
C GLY A 118 10.07 9.52 -3.00
N THR A 119 9.35 10.62 -3.15
CA THR A 119 9.73 11.93 -2.60
C THR A 119 8.54 12.65 -1.98
N PHE A 120 8.80 13.51 -0.99
CA PHE A 120 7.79 14.35 -0.38
C PHE A 120 7.73 15.75 -0.99
N GLU A 121 6.51 16.19 -1.29
CA GLU A 121 6.15 17.59 -1.47
C GLU A 121 5.47 18.10 -0.19
N ILE A 122 6.12 19.03 0.51
CA ILE A 122 5.65 19.56 1.80
C ILE A 122 4.98 20.91 1.54
N PHE A 123 3.69 21.04 1.86
CA PHE A 123 2.91 22.21 1.46
C PHE A 123 2.97 23.37 2.45
N GLY A 124 3.35 23.13 3.72
CA GLY A 124 3.31 24.16 4.75
C GLY A 124 1.89 24.73 4.93
N ASP A 125 1.80 26.02 5.24
CA ASP A 125 0.52 26.73 5.41
C ASP A 125 -0.24 26.98 4.10
N LYS A 126 0.32 26.57 2.95
CA LYS A 126 -0.10 27.04 1.62
C LYS A 126 -1.01 26.09 0.87
N TYR A 127 -1.48 24.98 1.48
CA TYR A 127 -2.25 23.98 0.72
C TYR A 127 -3.70 24.45 0.44
N PRO A 128 -4.07 24.83 -0.80
CA PRO A 128 -5.35 25.48 -1.07
C PRO A 128 -6.55 24.54 -0.97
N GLN A 129 -6.31 23.22 -0.98
CA GLN A 129 -7.33 22.17 -0.88
C GLN A 129 -7.34 21.50 0.50
N GLY A 130 -6.86 22.21 1.54
CA GLY A 130 -6.69 21.69 2.91
C GLY A 130 -7.96 21.06 3.48
N ASP A 131 -9.13 21.65 3.26
CA ASP A 131 -10.39 21.14 3.79
C ASP A 131 -10.85 19.84 3.11
N GLU A 132 -10.65 19.72 1.80
CA GLU A 132 -10.98 18.50 1.06
C GLU A 132 -10.04 17.36 1.43
N LEU A 133 -8.74 17.66 1.49
CA LEU A 133 -7.73 16.72 1.90
C LEU A 133 -7.96 16.24 3.34
N ARG A 134 -8.24 17.17 4.27
CA ARG A 134 -8.61 16.84 5.66
C ARG A 134 -9.80 15.89 5.70
N ARG A 135 -10.89 16.22 4.99
CA ARG A 135 -12.10 15.39 4.97
C ARG A 135 -11.83 13.99 4.41
N CYS A 136 -10.99 13.86 3.39
CA CYS A 136 -10.59 12.56 2.89
C CYS A 136 -9.71 11.81 3.90
N TYR A 137 -8.69 12.47 4.44
CA TYR A 137 -7.73 11.88 5.37
C TYR A 137 -8.40 11.31 6.63
N LEU A 138 -9.35 12.06 7.20
CA LEU A 138 -10.10 11.64 8.39
C LEU A 138 -11.03 10.43 8.14
N LYS A 139 -11.28 10.03 6.89
CA LYS A 139 -11.96 8.74 6.61
C LYS A 139 -11.05 7.56 6.92
N SER A 140 -9.74 7.70 6.69
CA SER A 140 -8.73 6.69 6.99
C SER A 140 -8.24 6.76 8.44
N HIS A 141 -8.25 7.95 9.04
CA HIS A 141 -7.77 8.22 10.41
C HIS A 141 -8.76 9.08 11.21
N PRO A 142 -9.89 8.52 11.68
CA PRO A 142 -10.87 9.27 12.46
C PRO A 142 -10.33 9.82 13.79
N ASP A 143 -9.24 9.24 14.28
CA ASP A 143 -8.53 9.62 15.50
C ASP A 143 -7.56 10.79 15.32
N ALA A 144 -7.24 11.19 14.09
CA ALA A 144 -6.26 12.25 13.78
C ALA A 144 -6.80 13.67 14.03
N TRP A 145 -7.21 13.98 15.26
CA TRP A 145 -7.74 15.28 15.68
C TRP A 145 -6.71 16.43 15.60
N TRP A 146 -5.44 16.11 15.34
CA TRP A 146 -4.30 17.04 15.20
C TRP A 146 -4.01 17.50 13.77
N THR A 147 -4.90 17.25 12.81
CA THR A 147 -4.69 17.73 11.42
C THR A 147 -4.82 19.27 11.33
N PRO A 148 -4.17 19.92 10.35
CA PRO A 148 -4.40 21.34 10.07
C PRO A 148 -5.89 21.66 9.82
N GLY A 149 -6.41 22.69 10.50
CA GLY A 149 -7.83 23.04 10.54
C GLY A 149 -8.73 22.09 11.36
N SER A 150 -8.18 21.22 12.21
CA SER A 150 -8.91 20.50 13.28
C SER A 150 -8.71 21.18 14.64
N HIS A 151 -9.37 20.65 15.69
CA HIS A 151 -9.23 21.17 17.05
C HIS A 151 -7.78 21.13 17.59
N GLY A 152 -6.98 20.15 17.14
CA GLY A 152 -5.56 20.02 17.49
C GLY A 152 -4.60 20.66 16.48
N GLU A 153 -5.06 21.63 15.68
CA GLU A 153 -4.19 22.37 14.78
C GLU A 153 -2.97 22.95 15.51
N GLY A 154 -1.80 22.83 14.88
CA GLY A 154 -0.52 23.30 15.44
C GLY A 154 0.15 22.34 16.41
N VAL A 155 -0.48 21.23 16.81
CA VAL A 155 0.18 20.19 17.62
C VAL A 155 1.41 19.68 16.87
N HIS A 156 2.59 19.87 17.49
CA HIS A 156 3.90 19.53 16.94
C HIS A 156 4.19 20.09 15.53
N GLY A 157 3.48 21.14 15.11
CA GLY A 157 3.65 21.77 13.80
C GLY A 157 3.33 20.84 12.63
N ALA A 158 2.31 19.97 12.77
CA ALA A 158 1.84 19.12 11.69
C ALA A 158 1.46 19.95 10.45
N THR A 159 1.91 19.54 9.27
CA THR A 159 1.55 20.17 7.99
C THR A 159 1.15 19.12 6.96
N TRP A 160 0.38 19.52 5.95
CA TRP A 160 0.05 18.62 4.85
C TRP A 160 1.28 18.38 3.97
N ALA A 161 1.48 17.12 3.58
CA ALA A 161 2.43 16.75 2.56
C ALA A 161 1.85 15.67 1.64
N ARG A 162 2.38 15.60 0.42
CA ARG A 162 2.13 14.52 -0.52
C ARG A 162 3.40 13.70 -0.68
N PHE A 163 3.27 12.39 -0.57
CA PHE A 163 4.31 11.47 -0.99
C PHE A 163 4.01 10.97 -2.40
N ASP A 164 4.94 11.22 -3.32
CA ASP A 164 4.84 10.83 -4.72
C ASP A 164 5.76 9.63 -4.99
N PRO A 165 5.20 8.41 -5.19
CA PRO A 165 6.01 7.26 -5.57
C PRO A 165 6.63 7.48 -6.95
N GLN A 166 7.90 7.09 -7.06
CA GLN A 166 8.69 7.11 -8.29
C GLN A 166 8.93 5.69 -8.82
N THR A 167 9.05 4.72 -7.92
CA THR A 167 9.09 3.29 -8.26
C THR A 167 8.48 2.44 -7.16
N ILE A 168 8.02 1.24 -7.50
CA ILE A 168 7.41 0.31 -6.57
C ILE A 168 8.04 -1.05 -6.75
N TYR A 169 8.57 -1.62 -5.67
CA TYR A 169 8.95 -3.03 -5.64
C TYR A 169 7.85 -3.82 -4.95
N PHE A 170 7.39 -4.89 -5.59
CA PHE A 170 6.22 -5.65 -5.17
C PHE A 170 6.55 -7.13 -5.02
N VAL A 171 5.90 -7.76 -4.04
CA VAL A 171 5.92 -9.21 -3.82
C VAL A 171 4.47 -9.65 -3.59
N GLY A 172 3.91 -10.45 -4.50
CA GLY A 172 2.50 -10.88 -4.44
C GLY A 172 2.18 -11.89 -3.34
N GLY A 173 3.18 -12.66 -2.88
CA GLY A 173 2.99 -13.67 -1.85
C GLY A 173 3.98 -14.82 -1.99
N PHE A 174 3.56 -16.01 -1.56
CA PHE A 174 4.33 -17.26 -1.69
C PHE A 174 3.63 -18.19 -2.67
N GLY A 175 4.42 -18.96 -3.42
CA GLY A 175 3.94 -19.83 -4.49
C GLY A 175 4.53 -19.41 -5.83
N GLY A 176 4.68 -20.35 -6.75
CA GLY A 176 5.39 -20.11 -8.02
C GLY A 176 4.65 -19.20 -9.00
N ALA A 177 3.43 -18.77 -8.70
CA ALA A 177 2.57 -18.03 -9.62
C ALA A 177 2.48 -16.51 -9.33
N HIS A 178 3.08 -16.02 -8.24
CA HIS A 178 2.98 -14.59 -7.86
C HIS A 178 4.06 -13.73 -8.51
N TYR A 179 3.75 -12.46 -8.75
CA TYR A 179 4.68 -11.49 -9.29
C TYR A 179 5.65 -11.04 -8.21
N ILE A 180 6.93 -10.97 -8.58
CA ILE A 180 7.99 -10.39 -7.77
C ILE A 180 8.82 -9.49 -8.67
N GLY A 181 8.88 -8.20 -8.36
CA GLY A 181 9.67 -7.27 -9.16
C GLY A 181 9.17 -5.84 -9.07
N TYR A 182 9.74 -5.01 -9.95
CA TYR A 182 9.39 -3.60 -10.05
C TYR A 182 8.13 -3.39 -10.90
N ILE A 183 7.19 -2.63 -10.38
CA ILE A 183 6.01 -2.16 -11.12
C ILE A 183 6.37 -0.81 -11.76
N PRO A 184 6.25 -0.66 -13.09
CA PRO A 184 6.44 0.63 -13.75
C PRO A 184 5.50 1.69 -13.18
N ILE A 185 6.02 2.87 -12.85
CA ILE A 185 5.24 3.90 -12.15
C ILE A 185 3.99 4.34 -12.94
N ASP A 186 4.09 4.45 -14.25
CA ASP A 186 2.96 4.82 -15.10
C ASP A 186 1.86 3.75 -15.12
N LEU A 187 2.24 2.47 -14.99
CA LEU A 187 1.30 1.38 -14.86
C LEU A 187 0.57 1.45 -13.51
N TYR A 188 1.31 1.66 -12.43
CA TYR A 188 0.72 1.84 -11.09
C TYR A 188 -0.24 3.04 -11.04
N ARG A 189 0.15 4.18 -11.61
CA ARG A 189 -0.67 5.41 -11.62
C ARG A 189 -2.01 5.22 -12.34
N ARG A 190 -2.02 4.45 -13.44
CA ARG A 190 -3.22 4.15 -14.22
C ARG A 190 -4.01 2.95 -13.71
N ALA A 191 -3.41 2.07 -12.92
CA ALA A 191 -4.08 0.89 -12.41
C ALA A 191 -5.24 1.30 -11.49
N VAL A 192 -6.39 0.67 -11.72
CA VAL A 192 -7.57 0.84 -10.87
C VAL A 192 -7.48 -0.21 -9.76
N PRO A 193 -7.59 0.17 -8.48
CA PRO A 193 -7.73 -0.79 -7.40
C PRO A 193 -8.87 -1.76 -7.72
N ARG A 194 -8.70 -3.06 -7.45
CA ARG A 194 -9.86 -3.96 -7.41
C ARG A 194 -10.85 -3.42 -6.38
N GLU A 195 -12.13 -3.41 -6.72
CA GLU A 195 -13.18 -3.16 -5.73
C GLU A 195 -12.95 -4.09 -4.54
N ALA A 196 -13.09 -3.55 -3.32
CA ALA A 196 -13.07 -4.40 -2.14
C ALA A 196 -14.28 -5.35 -2.27
N GLU A 197 -14.03 -6.62 -2.58
CA GLU A 197 -15.03 -7.66 -2.38
C GLU A 197 -15.51 -7.55 -0.92
N PRO A 198 -16.79 -7.26 -0.67
CA PRO A 198 -17.28 -6.68 0.60
C PRO A 198 -17.18 -7.59 1.83
N ASP A 199 -16.35 -8.64 1.83
CA ASP A 199 -16.40 -9.68 2.85
C ASP A 199 -15.10 -10.47 3.05
N SER A 200 -13.96 -10.04 2.49
CA SER A 200 -12.69 -10.79 2.67
C SER A 200 -11.80 -10.28 3.80
N PHE A 201 -11.77 -8.97 4.05
CA PHE A 201 -10.92 -8.37 5.08
C PHE A 201 -11.63 -8.16 6.43
N GLU A 202 -12.96 -8.00 6.43
CA GLU A 202 -13.76 -7.97 7.66
C GLU A 202 -13.73 -9.33 8.37
N ARG A 203 -13.83 -10.44 7.61
CA ARG A 203 -13.67 -11.79 8.16
C ARG A 203 -12.29 -12.04 8.76
N LEU A 204 -11.24 -11.49 8.17
CA LEU A 204 -9.88 -11.64 8.69
C LEU A 204 -9.65 -10.85 9.98
N ARG A 205 -10.28 -9.67 10.15
CA ARG A 205 -10.28 -8.94 11.44
C ARG A 205 -11.07 -9.69 12.51
N ILE A 206 -12.24 -10.24 12.16
CA ILE A 206 -13.07 -11.02 13.09
C ILE A 206 -12.39 -12.33 13.54
N GLU A 207 -11.54 -12.93 12.70
CA GLU A 207 -10.76 -14.12 13.06
C GLU A 207 -9.47 -13.84 13.86
N SER A 208 -8.93 -12.62 13.81
CA SER A 208 -7.75 -12.26 14.64
C SER A 208 -8.12 -11.88 16.07
N ASP A 209 -9.37 -11.50 16.31
CA ASP A 209 -9.90 -11.09 17.63
C ASP A 209 -10.55 -12.26 18.41
N LYS A 210 -10.34 -13.51 17.97
CA LYS A 210 -10.73 -14.75 18.67
C LYS A 210 -9.51 -15.59 19.01
#